data_AF-A0A1D1VL01-F1
#
_entry.id   AF-A0A1D1VL01-F1
#
_cell.length_a   1.000
_cell.length_b   1.000
_cell.length_c   1.000
_cell.angle_alpha   90.00
_cell.angle_beta   90.00
_cell.angle_gamma   90.00
#
_symmetry.space_group_name_H-M   'P 1'
#
loop_
_entity.id
_entity.type
_entity.pdbx_description
1 polymer ?
#
loop_
_entity_poly.entity_id
_entity_poly.type
_entity_poly.pdbx_seq_one_letter_code
_entity_poly.pdbx_strand_id
1 'polypeptide(L)'
;MFMEQFEHKYQNDLDSISCSIVYFESALRESRQYWYKRQNELTDEIEQLGSPTVLITFSAADLYWSELHNLCSNRRLPPESTAQERSKRARINLIDNPLSATWFLHYRFRTFLEEV
;
A
#
# COMPACT_ATOMS: atom_id res chain seq x y z
N MET A 1 -27.86 -28.85 -29.49
CA MET A 1 -26.80 -29.87 -29.43
C MET A 1 -25.46 -29.43 -30.04
N PHE A 2 -25.30 -29.24 -31.36
CA PHE A 2 -23.99 -28.83 -31.93
C PHE A 2 -23.60 -27.39 -31.58
N MET A 3 -24.57 -26.46 -31.62
CA MET A 3 -24.34 -25.06 -31.25
C MET A 3 -24.02 -24.88 -29.76
N GLU A 4 -24.67 -25.63 -28.87
CA GLU A 4 -24.38 -25.58 -27.42
C GLU A 4 -22.96 -26.07 -27.08
N GLN A 5 -22.46 -27.10 -27.78
CA GLN A 5 -21.09 -27.56 -27.58
C GLN A 5 -20.06 -26.54 -28.08
N PHE A 6 -20.38 -25.80 -29.15
CA PHE A 6 -19.54 -24.74 -29.66
C PHE A 6 -19.50 -23.54 -28.71
N GLU A 7 -20.65 -23.09 -28.20
CA GLU A 7 -20.74 -22.02 -27.20
C GLU A 7 -20.01 -22.39 -25.90
N HIS A 8 -20.19 -23.62 -25.42
CA HIS A 8 -19.49 -24.11 -24.23
C HIS A 8 -17.96 -24.13 -24.43
N LYS A 9 -17.48 -24.57 -25.61
CA LYS A 9 -16.05 -24.54 -25.92
C LYS A 9 -15.51 -23.12 -25.97
N TYR A 10 -16.24 -22.22 -26.65
CA TYR A 10 -15.86 -20.82 -26.76
C TYR A 10 -15.80 -20.13 -25.39
N GLN A 11 -16.76 -20.43 -24.51
CA GLN A 11 -16.77 -19.90 -23.14
C GLN A 11 -15.57 -20.41 -22.32
N ASN A 12 -15.22 -21.70 -22.42
CA ASN A 12 -14.04 -22.24 -21.75
C ASN A 12 -12.74 -21.59 -22.26
N ASP A 13 -12.64 -21.34 -23.56
CA ASP A 13 -11.47 -20.67 -24.14
C ASP A 13 -11.35 -19.22 -23.63
N LEU A 14 -12.47 -18.51 -23.52
CA LEU A 14 -12.51 -17.16 -22.93
C LEU A 14 -12.13 -17.16 -21.44
N ASP A 15 -12.64 -18.11 -20.67
CA ASP A 15 -12.34 -18.24 -19.24
C ASP A 15 -10.85 -18.55 -19.01
N SER A 16 -10.26 -19.38 -19.87
CA SER A 16 -8.82 -19.71 -19.87
C SER A 16 -7.94 -18.48 -20.15
N ILE A 17 -8.32 -17.69 -21.16
CA ILE A 17 -7.62 -16.44 -21.49
C ILE A 17 -7.75 -15.44 -20.33
N SER A 18 -8.95 -15.31 -19.76
CA SER A 18 -9.21 -14.44 -18.62
C SER A 18 -8.36 -14.83 -17.41
N CYS A 19 -8.32 -16.13 -17.06
CA CYS A 19 -7.45 -16.65 -16.00
C CYS A 19 -5.98 -16.34 -16.25
N SER A 20 -5.52 -16.49 -17.50
CA SER A 20 -4.14 -16.20 -17.89
C SER A 20 -3.80 -14.72 -17.72
N ILE A 21 -4.69 -13.82 -18.14
CA ILE A 21 -4.53 -12.37 -17.97
C ILE A 21 -4.43 -12.01 -16.49
N VAL A 22 -5.36 -12.50 -15.66
CA VAL A 22 -5.35 -12.25 -14.20
C VAL A 22 -4.06 -12.77 -13.57
N TYR A 23 -3.59 -13.95 -13.98
CA TYR A 23 -2.33 -14.51 -13.51
C TYR A 23 -1.13 -13.62 -13.87
N PHE A 24 -1.03 -13.15 -15.12
CA PHE A 24 0.04 -12.22 -15.52
C PHE A 24 -0.06 -10.88 -14.80
N GLU A 25 -1.27 -10.33 -14.63
CA GLU A 25 -1.47 -9.11 -13.84
C GLU A 25 -1.02 -9.31 -12.40
N SER A 26 -1.26 -10.48 -11.81
CA SER A 26 -0.79 -10.78 -10.45
C SER A 26 0.73 -10.81 -10.30
N ALA A 27 1.49 -10.91 -11.40
CA ALA A 27 2.94 -10.82 -11.39
C ALA A 27 3.45 -9.36 -11.49
N LEU A 28 2.61 -8.42 -11.94
CA LEU A 28 2.94 -7.01 -12.01
C LEU A 28 2.81 -6.36 -10.63
N ARG A 29 3.94 -5.93 -10.07
CA ARG A 29 3.94 -5.12 -8.83
C ARG A 29 3.07 -3.88 -9.06
N GLU A 30 2.28 -3.53 -8.04
CA GLU A 30 1.28 -2.44 -8.03
C GLU A 30 -0.06 -2.75 -8.72
N SER A 31 -0.24 -3.91 -9.36
CA SER A 31 -1.56 -4.29 -9.87
C SER A 31 -2.53 -4.65 -8.73
N ARG A 32 -3.84 -4.48 -8.98
CA ARG A 32 -4.86 -4.88 -8.00
C ARG A 32 -4.80 -6.39 -7.71
N GLN A 33 -4.54 -7.20 -8.73
CA GLN A 33 -4.44 -8.65 -8.60
C GLN A 33 -3.23 -9.07 -7.77
N TYR A 34 -2.10 -8.37 -7.92
CA TYR A 34 -0.92 -8.57 -7.10
C TYR A 34 -1.22 -8.32 -5.62
N TRP A 35 -1.87 -7.19 -5.29
CA TRP A 35 -2.23 -6.88 -3.91
C TRP A 35 -3.26 -7.85 -3.33
N TYR A 36 -4.26 -8.26 -4.12
CA TYR A 36 -5.25 -9.25 -3.70
C TYR A 36 -4.60 -10.60 -3.40
N LYS A 37 -3.70 -11.08 -4.27
CA LYS A 37 -2.91 -12.29 -4.04
C LYS A 37 -2.09 -12.19 -2.75
N ARG A 38 -1.37 -11.08 -2.55
CA ARG A 38 -0.54 -10.87 -1.34
C ARG A 38 -1.37 -10.82 -0.06
N GLN A 39 -2.56 -10.24 -0.12
CA GLN A 39 -3.51 -10.24 1.02
C GLN A 39 -3.96 -11.65 1.38
N ASN A 40 -4.29 -12.48 0.38
CA ASN A 40 -4.70 -13.86 0.63
C ASN A 40 -3.54 -14.69 1.19
N GLU A 41 -2.33 -14.55 0.64
CA GLU A 41 -1.13 -15.20 1.20
C GLU A 41 -0.93 -14.88 2.69
N LEU A 42 -1.08 -13.60 3.08
CA LEU A 42 -0.99 -13.20 4.49
C LEU A 42 -2.11 -13.78 5.35
N THR A 43 -3.32 -13.91 4.79
CA THR A 43 -4.46 -14.51 5.49
C THR A 43 -4.23 -16.00 5.71
N ASP A 44 -3.73 -16.70 4.68
CA ASP A 44 -3.38 -18.11 4.75
C ASP A 44 -2.22 -18.35 5.75
N GLU A 45 -1.21 -17.47 5.77
CA GLU A 45 -0.12 -17.51 6.75
C GLU A 45 -0.66 -17.37 8.19
N ILE A 46 -1.58 -16.43 8.44
CA ILE A 46 -2.25 -16.24 9.73
C ILE A 46 -3.04 -17.50 10.13
N GLU A 47 -3.79 -18.07 9.20
CA GLU A 47 -4.59 -19.28 9.45
C GLU A 47 -3.71 -20.51 9.73
N GLN A 48 -2.59 -20.65 9.02
CA GLN A 48 -1.64 -21.76 9.19
C GLN A 48 -0.83 -21.66 10.48
N LEU A 49 -0.41 -20.46 10.89
CA LEU A 49 0.40 -20.24 12.10
C LEU A 49 -0.40 -20.45 13.40
N GLY A 50 -1.74 -20.59 13.33
CA GLY A 50 -2.60 -20.58 14.52
C GLY A 50 -2.75 -19.17 15.09
N SER A 51 -3.02 -19.00 16.40
CA SER A 51 -3.22 -17.65 16.97
C SER A 51 -1.95 -16.79 16.83
N PRO A 52 -1.94 -15.77 15.95
CA PRO A 52 -0.80 -14.87 15.82
C PRO A 52 -0.80 -13.95 17.04
N THR A 53 0.32 -13.84 17.75
CA THR A 53 0.34 -13.02 18.98
C THR A 53 0.38 -11.52 18.67
N VAL A 54 1.00 -11.06 17.57
CA VAL A 54 0.96 -9.65 17.13
C VAL A 54 1.27 -9.55 15.62
N LEU A 55 0.50 -8.74 14.87
CA LEU A 55 0.85 -8.28 13.52
C LEU A 55 1.09 -6.76 13.55
N ILE A 56 2.30 -6.33 13.20
CA ILE A 56 2.70 -4.92 13.22
C ILE A 56 2.93 -4.46 11.78
N THR A 57 2.23 -3.41 11.36
CA THR A 57 2.42 -2.79 10.04
C THR A 57 3.00 -1.40 10.19
N PHE A 58 4.05 -1.12 9.42
CA PHE A 58 4.59 0.23 9.29
C PHE A 58 4.07 0.82 7.99
N SER A 59 3.31 1.90 8.11
CA SER A 59 2.90 2.70 6.97
C SER A 59 3.53 4.09 7.08
N ALA A 60 3.90 4.64 5.93
CA ALA A 60 4.36 6.00 5.80
C ALA A 60 3.16 6.95 5.99
N ALA A 61 2.85 7.28 7.26
CA ALA A 61 1.83 8.26 7.61
C ALA A 61 2.40 9.70 7.53
N ASP A 62 3.29 9.94 6.55
CA ASP A 62 4.17 11.10 6.48
C ASP A 62 3.41 12.43 6.43
N LEU A 63 2.17 12.43 5.93
CA LEU A 63 1.29 13.61 5.88
C LEU A 63 0.85 14.11 7.27
N TYR A 64 0.91 13.25 8.29
CA TYR A 64 0.43 13.56 9.64
C TYR A 64 1.57 13.85 10.62
N TRP A 65 2.82 13.66 10.21
CA TRP A 65 3.97 13.85 11.09
C TRP A 65 4.35 15.32 11.16
N SER A 66 3.79 16.03 12.16
CA SER A 66 4.09 17.43 12.43
C SER A 66 5.59 17.69 12.56
N GLU A 67 6.33 16.80 13.22
CA GLU A 67 7.77 16.90 13.40
C GLU A 67 8.53 16.84 12.06
N LEU A 68 8.14 15.95 11.16
CA LEU A 68 8.71 15.87 9.82
C LEU A 68 8.45 17.18 9.05
N HIS A 69 7.23 17.71 9.11
CA HIS A 69 6.90 18.95 8.41
C HIS A 69 7.51 20.21 9.03
N ASN A 70 7.78 20.18 10.35
CA ASN A 70 8.56 21.21 11.02
C ASN A 70 10.03 21.17 10.56
N LEU A 71 10.59 19.99 10.33
CA LEU A 71 11.95 19.83 9.80
C LEU A 71 12.05 20.31 8.34
N CYS A 72 11.05 20.00 7.51
CA CYS A 72 11.06 20.36 6.09
C CYS A 72 10.66 21.81 5.82
N SER A 73 10.04 22.53 6.77
CA SER A 73 9.55 23.90 6.54
C SER A 73 10.14 24.94 7.48
N ASN A 74 10.76 25.96 6.90
CA ASN A 74 11.26 27.12 7.64
C ASN A 74 10.15 28.01 8.22
N ARG A 75 8.87 27.74 7.92
CA ARG A 75 7.75 28.62 8.25
C ARG A 75 6.55 27.81 8.70
N ARG A 76 6.32 27.76 10.02
CA ARG A 76 5.14 27.11 10.63
C ARG A 76 3.85 27.65 10.00
N LEU A 77 2.91 26.75 9.76
CA LEU A 77 1.54 27.12 9.40
C LEU A 77 0.93 27.94 10.54
N PRO A 78 0.12 28.97 10.24
CA PRO A 78 -0.70 29.61 11.25
C PRO A 78 -1.57 28.57 11.97
N PRO A 79 -1.78 28.70 13.28
CA PRO A 79 -2.58 27.74 14.05
C PRO A 79 -4.03 27.65 13.56
N GLU A 80 -4.54 28.69 12.88
CA GLU A 80 -5.89 28.73 12.31
C GLU A 80 -6.01 28.09 10.92
N SER A 81 -4.94 27.44 10.42
CA SER A 81 -4.99 26.77 9.11
C SER A 81 -5.97 25.60 9.08
N THR A 82 -6.77 25.53 8.02
CA THR A 82 -7.72 24.44 7.81
C THR A 82 -7.00 23.11 7.65
N ALA A 83 -7.69 22.00 7.93
CA ALA A 83 -7.13 20.66 7.73
C ALA A 83 -6.68 20.45 6.27
N GLN A 84 -7.43 21.00 5.31
CA GLN A 84 -7.12 20.89 3.89
C GLN A 84 -5.83 21.64 3.51
N GLU A 85 -5.61 22.84 4.05
CA GLU A 85 -4.37 23.61 3.82
C GLU A 85 -3.16 22.91 4.43
N ARG A 86 -3.33 22.32 5.62
CA ARG A 86 -2.28 21.53 6.28
C ARG A 86 -1.90 20.32 5.44
N SER A 87 -2.88 19.55 4.95
CA SER A 87 -2.63 18.39 4.08
C SER A 87 -1.98 18.78 2.75
N LYS A 88 -2.42 19.90 2.14
CA LYS A 88 -1.83 20.41 0.90
C LYS A 88 -0.36 20.79 1.10
N ARG A 89 -0.04 21.46 2.21
CA ARG A 89 1.34 21.86 2.51
C ARG A 89 2.21 20.69 2.91
N ALA A 90 1.68 19.75 3.70
CA ALA A 90 2.34 18.49 4.02
C ALA A 90 2.77 17.77 2.74
N ARG A 91 1.87 17.67 1.76
CA ARG A 91 2.17 17.05 0.45
C ARG A 91 3.29 17.79 -0.30
N ILE A 92 3.26 19.12 -0.33
CA ILE A 92 4.33 19.92 -0.96
C ILE A 92 5.67 19.68 -0.26
N ASN A 93 5.71 19.71 1.07
CA ASN A 93 6.93 19.48 1.84
C ASN A 93 7.55 18.10 1.54
N LEU A 94 6.72 17.06 1.35
CA LEU A 94 7.19 15.70 1.02
C LEU A 94 7.74 15.62 -0.41
N ILE A 95 7.06 16.27 -1.36
CA ILE A 95 7.51 16.33 -2.76
C ILE A 95 8.85 17.07 -2.86
N ASP A 96 9.00 18.17 -2.12
CA ASP A 96 10.20 18.99 -2.15
C ASP A 96 11.36 18.36 -1.37
N ASN A 97 11.06 17.54 -0.34
CA ASN A 97 12.06 16.96 0.56
C ASN A 97 11.88 15.43 0.73
N PRO A 98 11.98 14.63 -0.35
CA PRO A 98 11.72 13.19 -0.30
C PRO A 98 12.75 12.43 0.56
N LEU A 99 14.00 12.93 0.62
CA LEU A 99 15.06 12.34 1.44
C LEU A 99 14.77 12.51 2.93
N SER A 100 14.26 13.66 3.35
CA SER A 100 13.88 13.91 4.74
C SER A 100 12.76 12.98 5.19
N ALA A 101 11.74 12.78 4.34
CA ALA A 101 10.65 11.84 4.61
C ALA A 101 11.16 10.40 4.73
N THR A 102 11.98 9.96 3.77
CA THR A 102 12.58 8.62 3.76
C THR A 102 13.44 8.37 4.99
N TRP A 103 14.33 9.31 5.31
CA TRP A 103 15.19 9.23 6.49
C TRP A 103 14.38 9.18 7.78
N PHE A 104 13.32 10.00 7.88
CA PHE A 104 12.49 10.05 9.08
C PHE A 104 11.67 8.78 9.30
N LEU A 105 11.11 8.20 8.23
CA LEU A 105 10.46 6.89 8.27
C LEU A 105 11.45 5.81 8.74
N HIS A 106 12.65 5.79 8.15
CA HIS A 106 13.70 4.85 8.54
C HIS A 106 14.15 5.03 9.99
N TYR A 107 14.32 6.28 10.44
CA TYR A 107 14.63 6.61 11.83
C TYR A 107 13.56 6.06 12.78
N ARG A 108 12.28 6.35 12.54
CA ARG A 108 11.19 5.86 13.39
C ARG A 108 11.09 4.35 13.40
N PHE A 109 11.29 3.70 12.26
CA PHE A 109 11.31 2.25 12.17
C PHE A 109 12.45 1.65 13.00
N ARG A 110 13.65 2.22 12.91
CA ARG A 110 14.80 1.77 13.70
C ARG A 110 14.60 2.00 15.19
N THR A 111 14.16 3.19 15.60
CA THR A 111 13.86 3.49 17.00
C THR A 111 12.81 2.53 17.56
N PHE A 112 11.77 2.22 16.79
CA PHE A 112 10.79 1.23 17.22
C PHE A 112 11.42 -0.14 17.48
N LEU A 113 12.27 -0.65 16.60
CA LEU A 113 12.93 -1.95 16.77
C LEU A 113 13.95 -1.98 17.92
N GLU A 114 14.50 -0.83 18.28
CA GLU A 114 15.49 -0.72 19.37
C GLU A 114 14.81 -0.53 20.74
N GLU A 115 13.64 0.09 20.80
CA GLU A 115 12.95 0.44 22.04
C GLU A 115 11.78 -0.49 22.42
N VAL A 116 11.26 -1.29 21.49
CA VAL A 116 10.10 -2.21 21.69
C VAL A 116 10.52 -3.65 21.49
#